data_AF-A0A0T6Z7A3-F1
#
_entry.id   AF-A0A0T6Z7A3-F1
#
_cell.length_a   1.000
_cell.length_b   1.000
_cell.length_c   1.000
_cell.angle_alpha   90.00
_cell.angle_beta   90.00
_cell.angle_gamma   90.00
#
_symmetry.space_group_name_H-M   'P 1'
#
loop_
_entity.id
_entity.type
_entity.pdbx_description
1 polymer ?
#
loop_
_entity_poly.entity_id
_entity_poly.type
_entity_poly.pdbx_seq_one_letter_code
_entity_poly.pdbx_strand_id
1 'polypeptide(L)'
;MLRLAGSGTSSREIAVILGVARSTVQDNLKRAAMAGLSWPLPGELTDDALESRLFARAGVKQGQRRRHEPNWAQLSIELKKPGVTLLILWEEYRSVHPDGYGYSRFCELFRGFEQRLSPTMRQEHAAGDKVFVDYSGKRVPIVDRKTGEVREAELFLGVLGASSYTFAEVTWTQTLPDWVGSHVRMFAFFGGVPRLVVPDNLKSGVSRASFYDPEINRSYGMMASHYGVGVLPARPRRPKDKEQTSRCTLLDLLSVN
;
A
#
# COMPACT_ATOMS: atom_id res chain seq x y z
N MET A 1 37.39 19.20 24.54
CA MET A 1 37.43 18.18 25.61
C MET A 1 38.74 17.39 25.62
N LEU A 2 39.09 16.63 24.57
CA LEU A 2 40.32 15.80 24.53
C LEU A 2 41.61 16.59 24.74
N ARG A 3 41.72 17.80 24.17
CA ARG A 3 42.84 18.72 24.41
C ARG A 3 43.04 19.06 25.89
N LEU A 4 41.96 19.34 26.62
CA LEU A 4 42.02 19.69 28.05
C LEU A 4 42.37 18.48 28.92
N ALA A 5 41.85 17.30 28.56
CA ALA A 5 42.25 16.06 29.23
C ALA A 5 43.72 15.71 28.98
N GLY A 6 44.22 15.92 27.76
CA GLY A 6 45.63 15.73 27.40
C GLY A 6 46.59 16.68 28.10
N SER A 7 46.13 17.86 28.52
CA SER A 7 46.91 18.81 29.34
C SER A 7 46.83 18.55 30.85
N GLY A 8 46.26 17.42 31.29
CA GLY A 8 46.18 17.04 32.69
C GLY A 8 45.05 17.69 33.49
N THR A 9 44.10 18.37 32.83
CA THR A 9 42.96 19.01 33.50
C THR A 9 41.95 17.96 33.98
N SER A 10 41.43 18.13 35.20
CA SER A 10 40.48 17.16 35.75
C SER A 10 39.12 17.20 35.04
N SER A 11 38.39 16.08 35.02
CA SER A 11 37.05 16.04 34.39
C SER A 11 36.05 17.02 35.02
N ARG A 12 36.26 17.43 36.28
CA ARG A 12 35.44 18.44 36.96
C ARG A 12 35.72 19.84 36.41
N GLU A 13 36.98 20.21 36.23
CA GLU A 13 37.36 21.50 35.66
C GLU A 13 36.98 21.58 34.18
N ILE A 14 37.14 20.49 33.42
CA ILE A 14 36.70 20.42 32.02
C ILE A 14 35.19 20.67 31.90
N ALA A 15 34.39 20.09 32.80
CA ALA A 15 32.95 20.29 32.85
C ALA A 15 32.58 21.76 33.07
N VAL A 16 33.29 22.44 33.97
CA VAL A 16 33.09 23.88 34.25
C VAL A 16 33.51 24.74 33.05
N ILE A 17 34.69 24.49 32.47
CA ILE A 17 35.22 25.25 31.33
C ILE A 17 34.31 25.13 30.10
N LEU A 18 33.76 23.94 29.85
CA LEU A 18 32.93 23.68 28.66
C LEU A 18 31.43 23.86 28.90
N GLY A 19 30.98 24.09 30.15
CA GLY A 19 29.56 24.20 30.48
C GLY A 19 28.77 22.89 30.28
N VAL A 20 29.43 21.73 30.38
CA VAL A 20 28.82 20.41 30.13
C VAL A 20 28.79 19.59 31.42
N ALA A 21 27.76 18.76 31.61
CA ALA A 21 27.67 17.87 32.78
C ALA A 21 28.92 16.98 32.93
N ARG A 22 29.42 16.84 34.16
CA ARG A 22 30.60 16.01 34.49
C ARG A 22 30.46 14.56 34.00
N SER A 23 29.27 13.99 34.10
CA SER A 23 28.96 12.65 33.62
C SER A 23 29.20 12.50 32.12
N THR A 24 28.76 13.48 31.33
CA THR A 24 28.98 13.53 29.88
C THR A 24 30.46 13.67 29.53
N VAL A 25 31.22 14.48 30.27
CA VAL A 25 32.68 14.59 30.10
C VAL A 25 33.36 13.24 30.36
N GLN A 26 33.00 12.57 31.46
CA GLN A 26 33.56 11.26 31.81
C GLN A 26 33.20 10.19 30.78
N ASP A 27 31.95 10.17 30.29
CA ASP A 27 31.50 9.21 29.29
C ASP A 27 32.23 9.39 27.96
N ASN A 28 32.38 10.64 27.49
CA ASN A 28 33.11 10.93 26.25
C ASN A 28 34.61 10.61 26.36
N LEU A 29 35.26 10.90 27.50
CA LEU A 29 36.66 10.53 27.72
C LEU A 29 36.86 9.01 27.77
N LYS A 30 35.92 8.26 28.39
CA LYS A 30 35.93 6.79 28.37
C LYS A 30 35.80 6.25 26.94
N ARG A 31 34.87 6.80 26.15
CA ARG A 31 34.68 6.42 24.74
C ARG A 31 35.93 6.68 23.90
N ALA A 32 36.57 7.83 24.09
CA ALA A 32 37.81 8.16 23.41
C ALA A 32 38.94 7.19 23.77
N ALA A 33 39.09 6.85 25.06
CA ALA A 33 40.06 5.84 25.49
C ALA A 33 39.76 4.46 24.90
N MET A 34 38.49 4.04 24.85
CA MET A 34 38.07 2.78 24.20
C MET A 34 38.31 2.76 22.69
N ALA A 35 38.22 3.92 22.04
CA ALA A 35 38.52 4.09 20.62
C ALA A 35 40.03 4.26 20.34
N GLY A 36 40.89 4.20 21.37
CA GLY A 36 42.34 4.39 21.25
C GLY A 36 42.74 5.81 20.85
N LEU A 37 41.88 6.81 21.10
CA LEU A 37 42.10 8.19 20.73
C LEU A 37 42.69 8.97 21.91
N SER A 38 43.87 9.55 21.70
CA SER A 38 44.52 10.48 22.62
C SER A 38 44.79 11.83 21.93
N TRP A 39 44.98 12.87 22.74
CA TRP A 39 45.43 14.16 22.23
C TRP A 39 46.97 14.20 22.19
N PRO A 40 47.60 14.76 21.15
CA PRO A 40 47.02 15.37 19.95
C PRO A 40 46.45 14.34 18.97
N LEU A 41 45.32 14.68 18.33
CA LEU A 41 44.73 13.84 17.30
C LEU A 41 45.60 13.84 16.03
N PRO A 42 45.68 12.74 15.28
CA PRO A 42 46.36 12.70 13.98
C PRO A 42 45.78 13.73 13.00
N GLY A 43 46.63 14.44 12.26
CA GLY A 43 46.21 15.54 11.37
C GLY A 43 45.30 15.14 10.20
N GLU A 44 45.19 13.85 9.89
CA GLU A 44 44.31 13.31 8.85
C GLU A 44 42.91 12.93 9.37
N LEU A 45 42.64 13.11 10.67
CA LEU A 45 41.36 12.74 11.26
C LEU A 45 40.33 13.86 11.07
N THR A 46 39.34 13.63 10.22
CA THR A 46 38.19 14.53 10.04
C THR A 46 37.22 14.42 11.22
N ASP A 47 36.40 15.46 11.42
CA ASP A 47 35.34 15.47 12.44
C ASP A 47 34.35 14.30 12.26
N ASP A 48 33.98 13.98 11.01
CA ASP A 48 33.09 12.85 10.70
C ASP A 48 33.71 11.48 11.08
N ALA A 49 35.02 11.32 10.88
CA ALA A 49 35.75 10.12 11.27
C ALA A 49 35.87 10.01 12.80
N LEU A 50 36.01 11.14 13.49
CA LEU A 50 36.02 11.22 14.94
C LEU A 50 34.64 10.88 15.52
N GLU A 51 33.57 11.45 14.97
CA GLU A 51 32.20 11.17 15.38
C GLU A 51 31.86 9.69 15.19
N SER A 52 32.19 9.14 14.02
CA SER A 52 32.03 7.72 13.73
C SER A 52 32.78 6.84 14.76
N ARG A 53 34.04 7.13 15.09
CA ARG A 53 34.79 6.32 16.06
C ARG A 53 34.26 6.43 17.50
N LEU A 54 33.77 7.59 17.90
CA LEU A 54 33.27 7.84 19.26
C LEU A 54 31.81 7.38 19.47
N PHE A 55 30.99 7.42 18.41
CA PHE A 55 29.53 7.25 18.51
C PHE A 55 28.96 6.10 17.67
N ALA A 56 29.75 5.40 16.83
CA ALA A 56 29.28 4.28 15.99
C ALA A 56 28.63 3.11 16.75
N ARG A 57 28.72 3.05 18.08
CA ARG A 57 28.09 2.01 18.92
C ARG A 57 27.02 2.51 19.89
N ALA A 58 26.48 3.71 19.67
CA ALA A 58 25.18 4.10 20.22
C ALA A 58 24.04 3.78 19.24
N GLY A 59 24.18 2.73 18.43
CA GLY A 59 23.02 2.08 17.85
C GLY A 59 22.09 1.72 19.01
N VAL A 60 20.87 2.25 18.97
CA VAL A 60 19.77 1.89 19.88
C VAL A 60 19.92 0.42 20.21
N LYS A 61 20.26 0.09 21.47
CA LYS A 61 20.31 -1.33 21.90
C LYS A 61 18.98 -1.91 21.48
N GLN A 62 18.97 -2.77 20.46
CA GLN A 62 17.75 -3.44 20.02
C GLN A 62 17.20 -4.13 21.26
N GLY A 63 16.07 -3.64 21.77
CA GLY A 63 15.51 -4.14 23.01
C GLY A 63 15.36 -5.64 22.92
N GLN A 64 15.95 -6.36 23.88
CA GLN A 64 16.00 -7.82 23.96
C GLN A 64 14.61 -8.49 24.17
N ARG A 65 13.50 -7.81 23.91
CA ARG A 65 12.15 -8.37 24.00
C ARG A 65 11.52 -8.47 22.61
N ARG A 66 12.12 -9.29 21.74
CA ARG A 66 11.37 -9.84 20.60
C ARG A 66 10.39 -10.87 21.17
N ARG A 67 9.13 -10.46 21.34
CA ARG A 67 8.02 -11.39 21.57
C ARG A 67 7.84 -12.20 20.29
N HIS A 68 7.19 -13.36 20.38
CA HIS A 68 6.92 -14.19 19.20
C HIS A 68 6.23 -13.35 18.12
N GLU A 69 6.88 -13.19 16.98
CA GLU A 69 6.35 -12.39 15.88
C GLU A 69 5.32 -13.21 15.10
N PRO A 70 4.12 -12.64 14.84
CA PRO A 70 3.18 -13.24 13.91
C PRO A 70 3.78 -13.40 12.52
N ASN A 71 3.24 -14.32 11.72
CA ASN A 71 3.55 -14.39 10.29
C ASN A 71 2.88 -13.22 9.56
N TRP A 72 3.59 -12.09 9.48
CA TRP A 72 3.09 -10.85 8.88
C TRP A 72 2.60 -11.01 7.44
N ALA A 73 3.26 -11.89 6.65
CA ALA A 73 2.86 -12.15 5.27
C ALA A 73 1.49 -12.84 5.20
N GLN A 74 1.26 -13.84 6.04
CA GLN A 74 -0.03 -14.52 6.11
C GLN A 74 -1.14 -13.58 6.58
N LEU A 75 -0.87 -12.78 7.62
CA LEU A 75 -1.84 -11.78 8.11
C LEU A 75 -2.21 -10.75 7.05
N SER A 76 -1.25 -10.32 6.22
CA SER A 76 -1.53 -9.39 5.11
C SER A 76 -2.42 -9.97 4.01
N ILE A 77 -2.44 -11.30 3.85
CA ILE A 77 -3.34 -11.99 2.92
C ILE A 77 -4.72 -12.13 3.55
N GLU A 78 -4.77 -12.49 4.84
CA GLU A 78 -6.02 -12.67 5.57
C GLU A 78 -6.79 -11.35 5.75
N LEU A 79 -6.10 -10.24 5.98
CA LEU A 79 -6.69 -8.90 6.07
C LEU A 79 -7.40 -8.46 4.79
N LYS A 80 -7.06 -9.05 3.62
CA LYS A 80 -7.73 -8.77 2.34
C LYS A 80 -9.08 -9.48 2.18
N LYS A 81 -9.44 -10.38 3.10
CA LYS A 81 -10.73 -11.07 3.06
C LYS A 81 -11.85 -10.15 3.57
N PRO A 82 -13.05 -10.18 2.98
CA PRO A 82 -14.18 -9.36 3.44
C PRO A 82 -14.48 -9.60 4.93
N GLY A 83 -14.66 -8.51 5.69
CA GLY A 83 -15.03 -8.56 7.10
C GLY A 83 -13.89 -8.83 8.09
N VAL A 84 -12.66 -9.05 7.62
CA VAL A 84 -11.48 -9.23 8.49
C VAL A 84 -10.91 -7.87 8.87
N THR A 85 -10.62 -7.69 10.16
CA THR A 85 -9.99 -6.46 10.68
C THR A 85 -8.70 -6.80 11.42
N LEU A 86 -7.81 -5.81 11.57
CA LEU A 86 -6.58 -5.96 12.36
C LEU A 86 -6.85 -6.33 13.82
N LEU A 87 -8.02 -5.94 14.36
CA LEU A 87 -8.43 -6.31 15.71
C LEU A 87 -8.66 -7.82 15.83
N ILE A 88 -9.41 -8.40 14.89
CA ILE A 88 -9.68 -9.85 14.84
C ILE A 88 -8.37 -10.64 14.74
N LEU A 89 -7.48 -10.23 13.81
CA LEU A 89 -6.17 -10.89 13.63
C LEU A 89 -5.28 -10.76 14.87
N TRP A 90 -5.37 -9.65 15.60
CA TRP A 90 -4.66 -9.48 16.86
C TRP A 90 -5.23 -10.37 17.97
N GLU A 91 -6.56 -10.50 18.07
CA GLU A 91 -7.23 -11.39 19.04
C GLU A 91 -6.83 -12.85 18.80
N GLU A 92 -6.82 -13.30 17.54
CA GLU A 92 -6.34 -14.63 17.15
C GLU A 92 -4.86 -14.84 17.51
N TYR A 93 -4.02 -13.85 17.22
CA TYR A 93 -2.61 -13.91 17.61
C TYR A 93 -2.43 -14.00 19.13
N ARG A 94 -3.22 -13.25 19.90
CA ARG A 94 -3.20 -13.23 21.38
C ARG A 94 -3.73 -14.50 22.01
N SER A 95 -4.68 -15.18 21.38
CA SER A 95 -5.19 -16.47 21.87
C SER A 95 -4.11 -17.56 21.82
N VAL A 96 -3.27 -17.54 20.78
CA VAL A 96 -2.12 -18.44 20.65
C VAL A 96 -0.90 -17.95 21.44
N HIS A 97 -0.72 -16.64 21.57
CA HIS A 97 0.42 -16.01 22.27
C HIS A 97 -0.07 -15.06 23.38
N PRO A 98 -0.41 -15.59 24.58
CA PRO A 98 -0.85 -14.79 25.72
C PRO A 98 0.19 -13.78 26.24
N ASP A 99 1.47 -13.96 25.92
CA ASP A 99 2.56 -13.00 26.20
C ASP A 99 2.97 -12.18 24.97
N GLY A 100 2.23 -12.32 23.87
CA GLY A 100 2.45 -11.64 22.59
C GLY A 100 2.23 -10.13 22.64
N TYR A 101 2.52 -9.43 21.54
CA TYR A 101 2.36 -7.98 21.43
C TYR A 101 0.95 -7.48 21.82
N GLY A 102 0.89 -6.35 22.53
CA GLY A 102 -0.34 -5.60 22.70
C GLY A 102 -0.79 -4.94 21.39
N TYR A 103 -2.08 -4.63 21.28
CA TYR A 103 -2.71 -4.19 20.03
C TYR A 103 -1.97 -3.01 19.36
N SER A 104 -1.62 -1.97 20.12
CA SER A 104 -0.92 -0.80 19.58
C SER A 104 0.43 -1.15 18.94
N ARG A 105 1.24 -1.99 19.61
CA ARG A 105 2.54 -2.43 19.09
C ARG A 105 2.38 -3.38 17.90
N PHE A 106 1.36 -4.23 17.92
CA PHE A 106 1.02 -5.10 16.81
C PHE A 106 0.70 -4.29 15.54
N CYS A 107 -0.14 -3.27 15.65
CA CYS A 107 -0.46 -2.37 14.54
C CYS A 107 0.76 -1.61 14.02
N GLU A 108 1.63 -1.13 14.91
CA GLU A 108 2.89 -0.46 14.52
C GLU A 108 3.80 -1.39 13.70
N LEU A 109 4.02 -2.61 14.19
CA LEU A 109 4.85 -3.61 13.52
C LEU A 109 4.25 -4.07 12.19
N PHE A 110 2.93 -4.25 12.12
CA PHE A 110 2.23 -4.57 10.88
C PHE A 110 2.38 -3.47 9.83
N ARG A 111 2.17 -2.20 10.21
CA ARG A 111 2.39 -1.06 9.29
C ARG A 111 3.84 -0.96 8.82
N GLY A 112 4.80 -1.18 9.71
CA GLY A 112 6.22 -1.24 9.35
C GLY A 112 6.56 -2.43 8.44
N PHE A 113 5.81 -3.53 8.51
CA PHE A 113 5.88 -4.61 7.54
C PHE A 113 5.26 -4.21 6.19
N GLU A 114 4.08 -3.59 6.18
CA GLU A 114 3.43 -3.12 4.94
C GLU A 114 4.28 -2.10 4.18
N GLN A 115 4.95 -1.17 4.87
CA GLN A 115 5.87 -0.23 4.23
C GLN A 115 7.07 -0.92 3.54
N ARG A 116 7.47 -2.10 4.03
CA ARG A 116 8.55 -2.91 3.43
C ARG A 116 8.05 -3.79 2.29
N LEU A 117 6.76 -4.09 2.24
CA LEU A 117 6.12 -4.69 1.08
C LEU A 117 6.04 -3.62 -0.02
N SER A 118 7.16 -3.39 -0.70
CA SER A 118 7.16 -2.65 -1.96
C SER A 118 6.69 -3.55 -3.09
N PRO A 119 5.42 -3.44 -3.51
CA PRO A 119 5.16 -3.49 -4.93
C PRO A 119 4.08 -2.44 -5.28
N THR A 120 4.54 -1.24 -5.64
CA THR A 120 3.77 -0.37 -6.52
C THR A 120 4.65 -0.12 -7.75
N MET A 121 4.44 -0.94 -8.77
CA MET A 121 4.85 -0.60 -10.12
C MET A 121 4.08 0.67 -10.50
N ARG A 122 4.74 1.83 -10.46
CA ARG A 122 4.23 3.03 -11.12
C ARG A 122 4.23 2.75 -12.62
N GLN A 123 3.12 2.21 -13.11
CA GLN A 123 2.84 2.22 -14.54
C GLN A 123 2.53 3.66 -14.94
N GLU A 124 3.40 4.26 -15.74
CA GLU A 124 3.09 5.52 -16.41
C GLU A 124 2.01 5.23 -17.45
N HIS A 125 0.82 5.79 -17.23
CA HIS A 125 -0.24 5.77 -18.22
C HIS A 125 -0.29 7.13 -18.90
N ALA A 126 -0.14 7.15 -20.21
CA ALA A 126 -0.47 8.34 -20.97
C ALA A 126 -1.98 8.63 -20.83
N ALA A 127 -2.34 9.91 -20.73
CA ALA A 127 -3.75 10.31 -20.65
C ALA A 127 -4.54 9.79 -21.86
N GLY A 128 -5.71 9.21 -21.62
CA GLY A 128 -6.55 8.62 -22.67
C GLY A 128 -6.05 7.29 -23.25
N ASP A 129 -4.95 6.72 -22.76
CA ASP A 129 -4.43 5.46 -23.30
C ASP A 129 -5.26 4.25 -22.85
N LYS A 130 -5.59 4.15 -21.56
CA LYS A 130 -6.26 2.97 -21.00
C LYS A 130 -7.41 3.34 -20.07
N VAL A 131 -8.52 2.64 -20.21
CA VAL A 131 -9.60 2.57 -19.23
C VAL A 131 -9.71 1.14 -18.68
N PHE A 132 -9.87 1.02 -17.37
CA PHE A 132 -10.17 -0.23 -16.70
C PHE A 132 -11.67 -0.29 -16.42
N VAL A 133 -12.32 -1.39 -16.77
CA VAL A 133 -13.76 -1.57 -16.58
C VAL A 133 -14.04 -2.83 -15.77
N ASP A 134 -15.00 -2.73 -14.85
CA ASP A 134 -15.42 -3.84 -13.99
C ASP A 134 -16.86 -3.65 -13.49
N TYR A 135 -17.48 -4.74 -13.07
CA TYR A 135 -18.67 -4.70 -12.21
C TYR A 135 -18.24 -4.85 -10.76
N SER A 136 -18.88 -4.13 -9.84
CA SER A 136 -18.56 -4.21 -8.41
C SER A 136 -18.70 -5.62 -7.81
N GLY A 137 -19.41 -6.54 -8.49
CA GLY A 137 -19.76 -7.88 -8.01
C GLY A 137 -20.72 -7.89 -6.83
N LYS A 138 -21.12 -6.70 -6.34
CA LYS A 138 -22.09 -6.51 -5.26
C LYS A 138 -23.40 -6.02 -5.85
N ARG A 139 -24.48 -6.68 -5.46
CA ARG A 139 -25.85 -6.24 -5.77
C ARG A 139 -26.30 -5.20 -4.76
N VAL A 140 -26.83 -4.11 -5.27
CA VAL A 140 -27.36 -2.97 -4.52
C VAL A 140 -28.89 -3.05 -4.60
N PRO A 141 -29.60 -3.16 -3.45
CA PRO A 141 -31.05 -3.19 -3.45
C PRO A 141 -31.60 -1.79 -3.74
N ILE A 142 -32.44 -1.68 -4.77
CA ILE A 142 -33.16 -0.46 -5.12
C ILE A 142 -34.63 -0.67 -4.82
N VAL A 143 -35.17 0.15 -3.93
CA VAL A 143 -36.57 0.09 -3.53
C VAL A 143 -37.41 1.01 -4.42
N ASP A 144 -38.39 0.45 -5.11
CA ASP A 144 -39.40 1.25 -5.78
C ASP A 144 -40.30 1.93 -4.73
N ARG A 145 -40.24 3.26 -4.66
CA ARG A 145 -40.99 4.05 -3.68
C ARG A 145 -42.51 3.93 -3.83
N LYS A 146 -43.02 3.55 -5.01
CA LYS A 146 -44.46 3.46 -5.29
C LYS A 146 -45.02 2.06 -5.00
N THR A 147 -44.25 1.01 -5.28
CA THR A 147 -44.72 -0.38 -5.13
C THR A 147 -44.15 -1.08 -3.90
N GLY A 148 -43.06 -0.56 -3.32
CA GLY A 148 -42.31 -1.22 -2.25
C GLY A 148 -41.48 -2.42 -2.72
N GLU A 149 -41.44 -2.70 -4.02
CA GLU A 149 -40.66 -3.80 -4.58
C GLU A 149 -39.17 -3.49 -4.48
N VAL A 150 -38.39 -4.45 -3.96
CA VAL A 150 -36.93 -4.37 -3.91
C VAL A 150 -36.36 -5.07 -5.12
N ARG A 151 -35.61 -4.33 -5.95
CA ARG A 151 -34.89 -4.87 -7.10
C ARG A 151 -33.40 -4.71 -6.94
N GLU A 152 -32.69 -5.81 -7.09
CA GLU A 152 -31.24 -5.83 -7.08
C GLU A 152 -30.69 -5.24 -8.38
N ALA A 153 -29.76 -4.30 -8.26
CA ALA A 153 -29.01 -3.73 -9.38
C ALA A 153 -27.50 -3.88 -9.12
N GLU A 154 -26.68 -3.69 -10.12
CA GLU A 154 -25.23 -3.83 -10.03
C GLU A 154 -24.53 -2.58 -10.54
N LEU A 155 -23.33 -2.32 -10.05
CA LEU A 155 -22.59 -1.10 -10.36
C LEU A 155 -21.51 -1.39 -11.40
N PHE A 156 -21.68 -0.82 -12.59
CA PHE A 156 -20.65 -0.74 -13.61
C PHE A 156 -19.69 0.41 -13.29
N LEU A 157 -18.39 0.15 -13.38
CA LEU A 157 -17.33 1.13 -13.14
C LEU A 157 -16.37 1.19 -14.32
N GLY A 158 -15.97 2.40 -14.69
CA GLY A 158 -14.91 2.66 -15.67
C GLY A 158 -13.94 3.70 -15.15
N VAL A 159 -12.63 3.39 -15.11
CA VAL A 159 -11.61 4.27 -14.53
C VAL A 159 -10.46 4.49 -15.51
N LEU A 160 -10.15 5.75 -15.81
CA LEU A 160 -8.98 6.10 -16.63
C LEU A 160 -7.68 5.89 -15.84
N GLY A 161 -6.73 5.13 -16.40
CA GLY A 161 -5.51 4.73 -15.70
C GLY A 161 -4.54 5.87 -15.35
N ALA A 162 -4.59 6.99 -16.09
CA ALA A 162 -3.70 8.13 -15.89
C ALA A 162 -4.20 9.11 -14.81
N SER A 163 -5.50 9.37 -14.79
CA SER A 163 -6.13 10.41 -13.95
C SER A 163 -6.99 9.86 -12.82
N SER A 164 -7.26 8.56 -12.80
CA SER A 164 -8.28 7.95 -11.95
C SER A 164 -9.66 8.60 -12.10
N TYR A 165 -9.94 9.19 -13.28
CA TYR A 165 -11.26 9.75 -13.57
C TYR A 165 -12.25 8.61 -13.75
N THR A 166 -13.28 8.59 -12.91
CA THR A 166 -14.18 7.45 -12.73
C THR A 166 -15.57 7.75 -13.26
N PHE A 167 -16.07 6.85 -14.07
CA PHE A 167 -17.47 6.72 -14.45
C PHE A 167 -18.10 5.59 -13.64
N ALA A 168 -19.32 5.81 -13.15
CA ALA A 168 -20.08 4.82 -12.42
C ALA A 168 -21.53 4.84 -12.90
N GLU A 169 -22.08 3.66 -13.18
CA GLU A 169 -23.46 3.50 -13.62
C GLU A 169 -24.10 2.29 -12.95
N VAL A 170 -25.36 2.44 -12.55
CA VAL A 170 -26.16 1.34 -12.04
C VAL A 170 -26.90 0.67 -13.19
N THR A 171 -26.72 -0.64 -13.34
CA THR A 171 -27.42 -1.46 -14.35
C THR A 171 -28.21 -2.57 -13.69
N TRP A 172 -29.34 -2.94 -14.27
CA TRP A 172 -30.19 -4.01 -13.72
C TRP A 172 -29.63 -5.41 -14.00
N THR A 173 -28.88 -5.58 -15.08
CA THR A 173 -28.25 -6.85 -15.45
C THR A 173 -26.81 -6.66 -15.94
N GLN A 174 -26.05 -7.75 -16.01
CA GLN A 174 -24.74 -7.82 -16.69
C GLN A 174 -24.85 -8.40 -18.09
N THR A 175 -26.03 -8.31 -18.72
CA THR A 175 -26.20 -8.85 -20.07
C THR A 175 -25.38 -8.04 -21.06
N LEU A 176 -25.05 -8.65 -22.20
CA LEU A 176 -24.26 -8.02 -23.26
C LEU A 176 -24.81 -6.65 -23.72
N PRO A 177 -26.14 -6.44 -23.86
CA PRO A 177 -26.68 -5.13 -24.19
C PRO A 177 -26.41 -4.07 -23.13
N ASP A 178 -26.56 -4.41 -21.84
CA ASP A 178 -26.29 -3.48 -20.74
C ASP A 178 -24.79 -3.14 -20.69
N TRP A 179 -23.92 -4.15 -20.86
CA TRP A 179 -22.47 -3.97 -20.92
C TRP A 179 -22.04 -3.04 -22.05
N VAL A 180 -22.52 -3.26 -23.27
CA VAL A 180 -22.23 -2.41 -24.43
C VAL A 180 -22.79 -1.01 -24.23
N GLY A 181 -24.03 -0.90 -23.72
CA GLY A 181 -24.67 0.38 -23.42
C GLY A 181 -23.87 1.21 -22.42
N SER A 182 -23.36 0.58 -21.36
CA SER A 182 -22.53 1.23 -20.35
C SER A 182 -21.21 1.74 -20.93
N HIS A 183 -20.58 1.03 -21.87
CA HIS A 183 -19.40 1.53 -22.57
C HIS A 183 -19.69 2.78 -23.40
N VAL A 184 -20.80 2.78 -24.13
CA VAL A 184 -21.22 3.95 -24.93
C VAL A 184 -21.44 5.18 -24.05
N ARG A 185 -22.17 5.01 -22.93
CA ARG A 185 -22.42 6.09 -21.98
C ARG A 185 -21.15 6.54 -21.26
N MET A 186 -20.25 5.62 -20.95
CA MET A 186 -18.93 5.92 -20.40
C MET A 186 -18.09 6.75 -21.37
N PHE A 187 -18.03 6.39 -22.66
CA PHE A 187 -17.31 7.18 -23.67
C PHE A 187 -17.91 8.58 -23.83
N ALA A 188 -19.24 8.70 -23.82
CA ALA A 188 -19.90 9.98 -23.83
C ALA A 188 -19.58 10.82 -22.58
N PHE A 189 -19.55 10.20 -21.40
CA PHE A 189 -19.17 10.87 -20.14
C PHE A 189 -17.73 11.37 -20.13
N PHE A 190 -16.79 10.59 -20.66
CA PHE A 190 -15.40 11.04 -20.80
C PHE A 190 -15.20 12.10 -21.89
N GLY A 191 -16.21 12.35 -22.74
CA GLY A 191 -16.09 13.24 -23.90
C GLY A 191 -15.12 12.70 -24.96
N GLY A 192 -14.83 11.41 -24.94
CA GLY A 192 -13.82 10.78 -25.79
C GLY A 192 -13.69 9.28 -25.55
N VAL A 193 -13.01 8.62 -26.49
CA VAL A 193 -12.78 7.17 -26.45
C VAL A 193 -11.32 6.90 -26.10
N PRO A 194 -11.01 6.09 -25.07
CA PRO A 194 -9.64 5.70 -24.76
C PRO A 194 -9.09 4.75 -25.84
N ARG A 195 -7.76 4.65 -25.98
CA ARG A 195 -7.15 3.74 -26.97
C ARG A 195 -7.38 2.27 -26.66
N LEU A 196 -7.47 1.92 -25.38
CA LEU A 196 -7.59 0.55 -24.91
C LEU A 196 -8.59 0.44 -23.74
N VAL A 197 -9.53 -0.48 -23.85
CA VAL A 197 -10.41 -0.94 -22.77
C VAL A 197 -9.86 -2.24 -22.20
N VAL A 198 -9.67 -2.27 -20.89
CA VAL A 198 -9.15 -3.42 -20.16
C VAL A 198 -10.24 -3.92 -19.20
N PRO A 199 -11.04 -4.92 -19.61
CA PRO A 199 -11.98 -5.57 -18.69
C PRO A 199 -11.24 -6.50 -17.72
N ASP A 200 -11.52 -6.38 -16.42
CA ASP A 200 -11.04 -7.30 -15.39
C ASP A 200 -12.02 -8.46 -15.25
N ASN A 201 -11.89 -9.52 -16.06
CA ASN A 201 -12.61 -10.75 -15.77
C ASN A 201 -11.76 -12.00 -15.97
N LEU A 202 -11.09 -12.33 -14.88
CA LEU A 202 -10.09 -13.38 -14.76
C LEU A 202 -10.64 -14.51 -13.89
N LYS A 203 -11.54 -15.29 -14.49
CA LYS A 203 -12.14 -16.55 -14.01
C LYS A 203 -13.40 -16.45 -13.17
N SER A 204 -14.47 -16.94 -13.79
CA SER A 204 -15.31 -18.05 -13.32
C SER A 204 -15.78 -17.98 -11.87
N GLY A 205 -16.86 -17.22 -11.66
CA GLY A 205 -17.65 -17.28 -10.44
C GLY A 205 -18.96 -16.51 -10.62
N VAL A 206 -19.95 -17.18 -11.20
CA VAL A 206 -21.38 -16.79 -11.24
C VAL A 206 -21.76 -15.75 -12.33
N SER A 207 -22.75 -16.18 -13.14
CA SER A 207 -23.54 -15.49 -14.19
C SER A 207 -22.87 -14.98 -15.49
N ARG A 208 -22.68 -15.94 -16.41
CA ARG A 208 -23.08 -15.92 -17.85
C ARG A 208 -22.63 -14.81 -18.82
N ALA A 209 -21.71 -13.92 -18.49
CA ALA A 209 -20.97 -13.17 -19.53
C ALA A 209 -19.53 -13.69 -19.62
N SER A 210 -19.36 -14.89 -20.21
CA SER A 210 -18.01 -15.38 -20.51
C SER A 210 -17.45 -14.54 -21.65
N PHE A 211 -16.34 -13.84 -21.43
CA PHE A 211 -15.60 -13.18 -22.53
C PHE A 211 -15.13 -14.18 -23.61
N TYR A 212 -15.19 -15.49 -23.32
CA TYR A 212 -14.91 -16.58 -24.26
C TYR A 212 -16.16 -17.10 -24.98
N ASP A 213 -17.33 -16.49 -24.76
CA ASP A 213 -18.53 -16.76 -25.55
C ASP A 213 -18.36 -16.14 -26.96
N PRO A 214 -18.46 -16.92 -28.04
CA PRO A 214 -18.30 -16.44 -29.41
C PRO A 214 -19.25 -15.29 -29.79
N GLU A 215 -20.47 -15.26 -29.25
CA GLU A 215 -21.44 -14.20 -29.57
C GLU A 215 -21.14 -12.89 -28.84
N ILE A 216 -20.65 -12.98 -27.60
CA ILE A 216 -20.17 -11.84 -26.81
C ILE A 216 -18.97 -11.18 -27.50
N ASN A 217 -18.05 -11.99 -28.03
CA ASN A 217 -16.91 -11.47 -28.81
C ASN A 217 -17.33 -10.72 -30.07
N ARG A 218 -18.42 -11.13 -30.74
CA ARG A 218 -18.85 -10.49 -31.99
C ARG A 218 -19.43 -9.10 -31.75
N SER A 219 -20.47 -8.98 -30.91
CA SER A 219 -21.12 -7.67 -30.70
C SER A 219 -20.20 -6.70 -29.95
N TYR A 220 -19.42 -7.18 -29.00
CA TYR A 220 -18.44 -6.36 -28.30
C TYR A 220 -17.30 -5.93 -29.23
N GLY A 221 -16.83 -6.83 -30.11
CA GLY A 221 -15.84 -6.52 -31.14
C GLY A 221 -16.34 -5.53 -32.19
N MET A 222 -17.62 -5.57 -32.56
CA MET A 222 -18.24 -4.58 -33.45
C MET A 222 -18.28 -3.19 -32.82
N MET A 223 -18.63 -3.09 -31.53
CA MET A 223 -18.58 -1.83 -30.80
C MET A 223 -17.14 -1.30 -30.69
N ALA A 224 -16.18 -2.17 -30.37
CA ALA A 224 -14.76 -1.82 -30.33
C ALA A 224 -14.27 -1.27 -31.67
N SER A 225 -14.66 -1.92 -32.77
CA SER A 225 -14.33 -1.48 -34.14
C SER A 225 -14.99 -0.16 -34.52
N HIS A 226 -16.25 0.06 -34.13
CA HIS A 226 -16.98 1.29 -34.41
C HIS A 226 -16.34 2.52 -33.75
N TYR A 227 -15.92 2.39 -32.49
CA TYR A 227 -15.28 3.47 -31.74
C TYR A 227 -13.75 3.53 -31.94
N GLY A 228 -13.16 2.60 -32.70
CA GLY A 228 -11.72 2.53 -32.92
C GLY A 228 -10.91 2.22 -31.66
N VAL A 229 -11.50 1.49 -30.71
CA VAL A 229 -10.90 1.16 -29.41
C VAL A 229 -10.40 -0.28 -29.40
N GLY A 230 -9.20 -0.50 -28.85
CA GLY A 230 -8.72 -1.84 -28.59
C GLY A 230 -9.37 -2.42 -27.33
N VAL A 231 -9.69 -3.71 -27.34
CA VAL A 231 -10.09 -4.44 -26.13
C VAL A 231 -9.00 -5.44 -25.82
N LEU A 232 -8.40 -5.33 -24.62
CA LEU A 232 -7.39 -6.28 -24.15
C LEU A 232 -7.78 -6.76 -22.74
N PRO A 233 -8.30 -7.99 -22.60
CA PRO A 233 -8.60 -8.52 -21.27
C PRO A 233 -7.32 -8.64 -20.43
N ALA A 234 -7.43 -8.37 -19.14
CA ALA A 234 -6.34 -8.64 -18.20
C ALA A 234 -5.95 -10.14 -18.26
N ARG A 235 -4.67 -10.49 -18.02
CA ARG A 235 -4.14 -11.86 -18.22
C ARG A 235 -4.29 -12.81 -17.03
N PRO A 236 -4.94 -13.98 -17.21
CA PRO A 236 -4.68 -15.25 -16.55
C PRO A 236 -3.60 -15.36 -15.46
N ARG A 237 -3.84 -15.22 -14.14
CA ARG A 237 -2.86 -15.54 -13.08
C ARG A 237 -1.55 -14.71 -13.03
N ARG A 238 -1.56 -13.42 -13.38
CA ARG A 238 -0.45 -12.50 -13.01
C ARG A 238 -0.95 -11.31 -12.17
N PRO A 239 -0.79 -11.34 -10.84
CA PRO A 239 -1.25 -10.27 -9.93
C PRO A 239 -0.60 -8.90 -10.18
N LYS A 240 0.50 -8.86 -10.93
CA LYS A 240 1.29 -7.64 -11.18
C LYS A 240 0.61 -6.66 -12.15
N ASP A 241 -0.31 -7.12 -12.99
CA ASP A 241 -1.14 -6.23 -13.82
C ASP A 241 -2.36 -5.68 -13.03
N LYS A 242 -2.53 -6.11 -11.76
CA LYS A 242 -3.69 -5.82 -10.90
C LYS A 242 -3.46 -4.68 -9.89
N GLU A 243 -2.25 -4.12 -9.83
CA GLU A 243 -1.90 -3.04 -8.88
C GLU A 243 -2.66 -1.72 -9.11
N GLN A 244 -3.37 -1.57 -10.24
CA GLN A 244 -4.23 -0.42 -10.50
C GLN A 244 -5.70 -0.63 -10.10
N THR A 245 -6.26 -1.84 -10.20
CA THR A 245 -7.58 -2.12 -9.60
C THR A 245 -7.52 -1.96 -8.08
N SER A 246 -6.37 -2.25 -7.46
CA SER A 246 -6.09 -1.95 -6.04
C SER A 246 -5.82 -0.47 -5.75
N ARG A 247 -5.61 0.36 -6.78
CA ARG A 247 -5.53 1.82 -6.67
C ARG A 247 -6.88 2.49 -6.93
N CYS A 248 -7.88 1.70 -7.35
CA CYS A 248 -9.30 2.01 -7.24
C CYS A 248 -9.78 1.74 -5.81
N THR A 249 -9.15 2.38 -4.81
CA THR A 249 -9.67 2.45 -3.43
C THR A 249 -10.95 3.31 -3.34
N LEU A 250 -11.62 3.56 -4.46
CA LEU A 250 -12.98 4.09 -4.50
C LEU A 250 -14.03 2.96 -4.37
N LEU A 251 -13.65 1.69 -4.66
CA LEU A 251 -14.46 0.50 -4.35
C LEU A 251 -14.47 0.16 -2.84
N ASP A 252 -13.42 0.55 -2.11
CA ASP A 252 -13.39 0.46 -0.64
C ASP A 252 -14.27 1.54 0.02
N LEU A 253 -14.38 2.73 -0.59
CA LEU A 253 -15.22 3.83 -0.09
C LEU A 253 -16.73 3.61 -0.32
N LEU A 254 -17.13 2.84 -1.34
CA LEU A 254 -18.53 2.44 -1.56
C LEU A 254 -18.89 1.11 -0.86
N SER A 255 -17.93 0.47 -0.20
CA SER A 255 -18.16 -0.71 0.65
C SER A 255 -18.32 -0.36 2.14
N VAL A 256 -18.27 0.92 2.49
CA VAL A 256 -18.56 1.45 3.83
C VAL A 256 -19.72 2.44 3.72
N ASN A 257 -20.92 1.88 3.53
CA ASN A 257 -22.18 2.30 4.18
C ASN A 257 -23.25 1.26 3.88
#